data_AF-A0A0D0AE60-F1
#
_entry.id   AF-A0A0D0AE60-F1
#
_cell.length_a   1.000
_cell.length_b   1.000
_cell.length_c   1.000
_cell.angle_alpha   90.00
_cell.angle_beta   90.00
_cell.angle_gamma   90.00
#
_symmetry.space_group_name_H-M   'P 1'
#
loop_
_entity.id
_entity.type
_entity.pdbx_description
1 polymer ?
#
loop_
_entity_poly.entity_id
_entity_poly.type
_entity_poly.pdbx_seq_one_letter_code
_entity_poly.pdbx_strand_id
1 'polypeptide(L)'
;PIPTSTSTSRSRSNNRGASEEDSNKQKQTGQTSHKNSSEREARVRELKNRALSIPSTGKTPATVRQRMVMQMVYDEITPYPDEAWVSQLGIIINREYHQVKNWFSNQRQKDARDSRQQSPSLAATKMRVRVSALDSCSAEAWTDAFFDEVVMIHNFRLLAKLSQDEA
;
A
#
# COMPACT_ATOMS: atom_id res chain seq x y z
N PRO A 1 -29.13 47.48 -30.98
CA PRO A 1 -28.85 47.83 -32.39
C PRO A 1 -27.50 47.27 -32.82
N ILE A 2 -27.49 46.51 -33.92
CA ILE A 2 -26.41 45.68 -34.47
C ILE A 2 -25.42 46.57 -35.27
N PRO A 3 -24.16 46.13 -35.52
CA PRO A 3 -23.92 45.64 -36.88
C PRO A 3 -23.16 44.31 -36.94
N THR A 4 -23.66 43.49 -37.84
CA THR A 4 -23.09 42.31 -38.48
C THR A 4 -22.01 42.73 -39.46
N SER A 5 -20.99 41.90 -39.69
CA SER A 5 -20.53 41.51 -41.04
C SER A 5 -19.46 40.41 -41.01
N THR A 6 -19.92 39.25 -41.45
CA THR A 6 -19.31 38.17 -42.24
C THR A 6 -18.12 38.54 -43.14
N SER A 7 -17.18 37.61 -43.33
CA SER A 7 -16.46 37.20 -44.58
C SER A 7 -15.02 36.73 -44.25
N THR A 8 -14.32 35.79 -44.90
CA THR A 8 -14.58 34.77 -45.93
C THR A 8 -13.28 33.94 -46.05
N SER A 9 -13.43 32.60 -46.06
CA SER A 9 -12.69 31.57 -46.80
C SER A 9 -11.15 31.47 -46.94
N ARG A 10 -10.72 30.20 -46.84
CA ARG A 10 -9.91 29.39 -47.79
C ARG A 10 -8.41 29.16 -47.51
N SER A 11 -8.15 27.85 -47.33
CA SER A 11 -7.11 27.04 -47.98
C SER A 11 -5.70 27.06 -47.40
N ARG A 12 -5.26 25.88 -46.92
CA ARG A 12 -4.19 25.11 -47.59
C ARG A 12 -4.12 23.67 -47.08
N SER A 13 -4.36 22.75 -48.01
CA SER A 13 -3.94 21.35 -47.96
C SER A 13 -2.41 21.25 -48.02
N ASN A 14 -1.85 20.26 -47.30
CA ASN A 14 -0.64 19.51 -47.68
C ASN A 14 -0.77 18.14 -46.99
N ASN A 15 -1.15 17.07 -47.70
CA ASN A 15 -0.29 16.16 -48.47
C ASN A 15 0.81 15.52 -47.58
N ARG A 16 0.58 14.30 -47.09
CA ARG A 16 1.10 13.00 -47.59
C ARG A 16 2.49 12.64 -47.04
N GLY A 17 2.57 11.46 -46.44
CA GLY A 17 3.81 10.80 -46.06
C GLY A 17 3.55 9.62 -45.14
N ALA A 18 2.91 8.59 -45.68
CA ALA A 18 2.89 7.28 -45.04
C ALA A 18 4.32 6.71 -45.09
N SER A 19 4.85 6.33 -43.94
CA SER A 19 5.95 5.38 -43.82
C SER A 19 5.59 4.49 -42.64
N GLU A 20 4.89 3.41 -42.98
CA GLU A 20 4.63 2.27 -42.11
C GLU A 20 5.92 1.46 -42.00
N GLU A 21 6.81 1.78 -41.05
CA GLU A 21 7.93 0.89 -40.70
C GLU A 21 8.64 1.36 -39.42
N ASP A 22 7.94 1.39 -38.27
CA ASP A 22 8.62 1.20 -36.96
C ASP A 22 7.70 0.95 -35.73
N SER A 23 6.43 0.58 -35.94
CA SER A 23 5.45 0.53 -34.83
C SER A 23 5.42 -0.79 -34.03
N ASN A 24 6.33 -1.74 -34.26
CA ASN A 24 6.15 -3.12 -33.78
C ASN A 24 6.95 -3.53 -32.54
N LYS A 25 7.70 -2.62 -31.88
CA LYS A 25 8.41 -2.92 -30.61
C LYS A 25 7.76 -2.37 -29.34
N GLN A 26 6.72 -1.53 -29.45
CA GLN A 26 6.15 -0.82 -28.30
C GLN A 26 4.87 -1.46 -27.70
N LYS A 27 4.33 -2.53 -28.31
CA LYS A 27 3.08 -3.19 -27.86
C LYS A 27 3.24 -4.33 -26.87
N GLN A 28 4.45 -4.86 -26.65
CA GLN A 28 4.64 -6.05 -25.81
C GLN A 28 4.78 -5.75 -24.30
N THR A 29 5.16 -4.53 -23.91
CA THR A 29 5.36 -4.16 -22.49
C THR A 29 4.05 -3.78 -21.76
N GLY A 30 3.03 -3.32 -22.49
CA GLY A 30 1.75 -2.92 -21.90
C GLY A 30 0.91 -4.12 -21.42
N GLN A 31 0.89 -5.22 -22.18
CA GLN A 31 0.05 -6.38 -21.83
C GLN A 31 0.52 -7.11 -20.57
N THR A 32 1.83 -7.23 -20.35
CA THR A 32 2.40 -7.88 -19.16
C THR A 32 2.18 -7.05 -17.90
N SER A 33 2.32 -5.71 -17.98
CA SER A 33 2.06 -4.81 -16.85
C SER A 33 0.59 -4.84 -16.39
N HIS A 34 -0.36 -4.86 -17.33
CA HIS A 34 -1.79 -4.94 -16.98
C HIS A 34 -2.16 -6.29 -16.37
N LYS A 35 -1.61 -7.40 -16.89
CA LYS A 35 -1.83 -8.73 -16.33
C LYS A 35 -1.31 -8.85 -14.90
N ASN A 36 -0.09 -8.37 -14.64
CA ASN A 36 0.51 -8.40 -13.31
C ASN A 36 -0.27 -7.54 -12.29
N SER A 37 -0.81 -6.39 -12.71
CA SER A 37 -1.69 -5.56 -11.85
C SER A 37 -2.97 -6.33 -11.49
N SER A 38 -3.61 -6.95 -12.47
CA SER A 38 -4.83 -7.72 -12.27
C SER A 38 -4.63 -8.92 -11.34
N GLU A 39 -3.50 -9.64 -11.49
CA GLU A 39 -3.14 -10.75 -10.60
C GLU A 39 -2.86 -10.29 -9.17
N ARG A 40 -2.19 -9.15 -8.98
CA ARG A 40 -2.02 -8.57 -7.64
C ARG A 40 -3.37 -8.18 -7.04
N GLU A 41 -4.23 -7.49 -7.79
CA GLU A 41 -5.55 -7.09 -7.30
C GLU A 41 -6.41 -8.27 -6.87
N ALA A 42 -6.37 -9.38 -7.61
CA ALA A 42 -7.05 -10.62 -7.24
C ALA A 42 -6.53 -11.17 -5.91
N ARG A 43 -5.20 -11.22 -5.73
CA ARG A 43 -4.57 -11.65 -4.47
C ARG A 43 -4.91 -10.74 -3.30
N VAL A 44 -4.90 -9.42 -3.50
CA VAL A 44 -5.29 -8.45 -2.46
C VAL A 44 -6.74 -8.65 -2.04
N ARG A 45 -7.65 -8.89 -3.00
CA ARG A 45 -9.05 -9.18 -2.71
C ARG A 45 -9.21 -10.46 -1.90
N GLU A 46 -8.49 -11.51 -2.25
CA GLU A 46 -8.50 -12.77 -1.51
C GLU A 46 -7.99 -12.60 -0.07
N LEU A 47 -6.84 -11.93 0.09
CA LEU A 47 -6.27 -11.62 1.41
C LEU A 47 -7.25 -10.82 2.27
N LYS A 48 -7.88 -9.80 1.68
CA LYS A 48 -8.88 -9.00 2.38
C LYS A 48 -10.09 -9.83 2.80
N ASN A 49 -10.61 -10.67 1.91
CA ASN A 49 -11.74 -11.55 2.24
C ASN A 49 -11.40 -12.49 3.40
N ARG A 50 -10.19 -13.06 3.40
CA ARG A 50 -9.68 -13.88 4.51
C ARG A 50 -9.60 -13.07 5.81
N ALA A 51 -9.03 -11.86 5.76
CA ALA A 51 -8.92 -11.00 6.94
C ALA A 51 -10.28 -10.50 7.47
N LEU A 52 -11.28 -10.34 6.59
CA LEU A 52 -12.68 -10.02 6.97
C LEU A 52 -13.42 -11.21 7.57
N SER A 53 -13.02 -12.45 7.23
CA SER A 53 -13.63 -13.66 7.79
C SER A 53 -13.22 -13.96 9.23
N ILE A 54 -12.17 -13.29 9.73
CA ILE A 54 -11.74 -13.40 11.12
C ILE A 54 -12.85 -12.82 12.01
N PRO A 55 -13.34 -13.57 13.02
CA PRO A 55 -14.40 -13.08 13.89
C PRO A 55 -14.04 -11.75 14.56
N SER A 56 -14.93 -10.77 14.42
CA SER A 56 -14.76 -9.50 15.10
C SER A 56 -14.81 -9.72 16.61
N THR A 57 -13.79 -9.27 17.33
CA THR A 57 -13.79 -9.28 18.80
C THR A 57 -14.63 -8.13 19.39
N GLY A 58 -15.45 -7.45 18.57
CA GLY A 58 -16.26 -6.31 18.98
C GLY A 58 -15.41 -5.17 19.54
N LYS A 59 -15.79 -4.69 20.74
CA LYS A 59 -15.09 -3.62 21.47
C LYS A 59 -13.86 -4.09 22.24
N THR A 60 -13.52 -5.38 22.19
CA THR A 60 -12.35 -5.90 22.89
C THR A 60 -11.08 -5.25 22.34
N PRO A 61 -10.19 -4.70 23.18
CA PRO A 61 -8.94 -4.10 22.71
C PRO A 61 -8.02 -5.14 22.05
N ALA A 62 -7.06 -4.67 21.25
CA ALA A 62 -5.94 -5.52 20.78
C ALA A 62 -5.13 -6.02 21.96
N THR A 63 -4.66 -7.27 21.94
CA THR A 63 -3.75 -7.80 22.98
C THR A 63 -2.41 -7.05 22.95
N VAL A 64 -1.60 -7.18 24.02
CA VAL A 64 -0.26 -6.57 24.05
C VAL A 64 0.57 -7.00 22.85
N ARG A 65 0.63 -8.30 22.55
CA ARG A 65 1.31 -8.85 21.37
C ARG A 65 0.80 -8.25 20.07
N GLN A 66 -0.52 -8.25 19.85
CA GLN A 66 -1.12 -7.69 18.63
C GLN A 66 -0.73 -6.21 18.44
N ARG A 67 -0.75 -5.42 19.53
CA ARG A 67 -0.31 -4.02 19.49
C ARG A 67 1.16 -3.89 19.17
N MET A 68 2.03 -4.72 19.75
CA MET A 68 3.48 -4.67 19.47
C MET A 68 3.79 -4.91 17.99
N VAL A 69 3.11 -5.88 17.35
CA VAL A 69 3.27 -6.12 15.90
C VAL A 69 2.81 -4.92 15.07
N MET A 70 1.62 -4.38 15.36
CA MET A 70 1.12 -3.20 14.64
C MET A 70 2.01 -1.97 14.87
N GLN A 71 2.54 -1.80 16.08
CA GLN A 71 3.46 -0.72 16.43
C GLN A 71 4.79 -0.84 15.68
N MET A 72 5.37 -2.04 15.59
CA MET A 72 6.59 -2.28 14.80
C MET A 72 6.39 -1.86 13.33
N VAL A 73 5.27 -2.25 12.71
CA VAL A 73 4.98 -1.82 11.33
C VAL A 73 4.83 -0.29 11.27
N TYR A 74 4.12 0.31 12.22
CA TYR A 74 3.87 1.74 12.23
C TYR A 74 5.15 2.57 12.38
N ASP A 75 6.04 2.18 13.31
CA ASP A 75 7.24 2.93 13.67
C ASP A 75 8.41 2.67 12.73
N GLU A 76 8.55 1.44 12.24
CA GLU A 76 9.73 1.04 11.48
C GLU A 76 9.48 0.95 9.97
N ILE A 77 8.27 0.59 9.55
CA ILE A 77 7.98 0.28 8.14
C ILE A 77 7.16 1.39 7.47
N THR A 78 5.90 1.57 7.89
CA THR A 78 5.02 2.60 7.32
C THR A 78 3.83 2.93 8.23
N PRO A 79 3.49 4.22 8.39
CA PRO A 79 2.24 4.62 9.02
C PRO A 79 1.01 4.50 8.08
N TYR A 80 1.23 4.15 6.80
CA TYR A 80 0.20 4.07 5.76
C TYR A 80 0.23 2.72 5.02
N PRO A 81 0.07 1.57 5.72
CA PRO A 81 0.01 0.28 5.03
C PRO A 81 -1.17 0.25 4.05
N ASP A 82 -0.95 -0.33 2.88
CA ASP A 82 -1.99 -0.49 1.87
C ASP A 82 -2.94 -1.64 2.21
N GLU A 83 -3.91 -1.90 1.34
CA GLU A 83 -4.93 -2.93 1.60
C GLU A 83 -4.33 -4.35 1.71
N ALA A 84 -3.27 -4.64 0.95
CA ALA A 84 -2.60 -5.94 1.01
C ALA A 84 -1.97 -6.13 2.39
N TRP A 85 -1.19 -5.14 2.83
CA TRP A 85 -0.45 -5.20 4.09
C TRP A 85 -1.36 -5.18 5.31
N VAL A 86 -2.44 -4.41 5.30
CA VAL A 86 -3.46 -4.44 6.37
C VAL A 86 -4.11 -5.83 6.47
N SER A 87 -4.38 -6.46 5.32
CA SER A 87 -4.97 -7.79 5.29
C SER A 87 -4.01 -8.87 5.82
N GLN A 88 -2.74 -8.82 5.41
CA GLN A 88 -1.69 -9.71 5.92
C GLN A 88 -1.51 -9.54 7.43
N LEU A 89 -1.45 -8.29 7.93
CA LEU A 89 -1.39 -8.02 9.36
C LEU A 89 -2.55 -8.65 10.12
N GLY A 90 -3.78 -8.48 9.62
CA GLY A 90 -4.97 -9.08 10.22
C GLY A 90 -4.86 -10.60 10.32
N ILE A 91 -4.41 -11.26 9.25
CA ILE A 91 -4.21 -12.72 9.23
C ILE A 91 -3.13 -13.13 10.24
N ILE A 92 -1.95 -12.49 10.22
CA ILE A 92 -0.80 -12.86 11.05
C ILE A 92 -1.11 -12.72 12.55
N ILE A 93 -1.79 -11.65 12.95
CA ILE A 93 -2.06 -11.37 14.36
C ILE A 93 -3.44 -11.89 14.82
N ASN A 94 -4.15 -12.60 13.94
CA ASN A 94 -5.52 -13.08 14.10
C ASN A 94 -6.48 -11.98 14.57
N ARG A 95 -6.61 -10.93 13.75
CA ARG A 95 -7.43 -9.75 14.02
C ARG A 95 -8.15 -9.30 12.76
N GLU A 96 -9.41 -8.95 12.90
CA GLU A 96 -10.26 -8.53 11.79
C GLU A 96 -9.68 -7.31 11.05
N TYR A 97 -9.76 -7.32 9.71
CA TYR A 97 -9.28 -6.26 8.81
C TYR A 97 -9.65 -4.85 9.27
N HIS A 98 -10.93 -4.60 9.60
CA HIS A 98 -11.39 -3.26 9.97
C HIS A 98 -10.77 -2.77 11.29
N GLN A 99 -10.53 -3.67 12.24
CA GLN A 99 -9.91 -3.32 13.51
C GLN A 99 -8.45 -2.92 13.33
N VAL A 100 -7.70 -3.63 12.47
CA VAL A 100 -6.32 -3.27 12.11
C VAL A 100 -6.30 -1.94 11.39
N LYS A 101 -7.14 -1.76 10.35
CA LYS A 101 -7.24 -0.50 9.61
C LYS A 101 -7.55 0.69 10.51
N ASN A 102 -8.50 0.53 11.43
CA ASN A 102 -8.89 1.56 12.39
C ASN A 102 -7.76 1.87 13.38
N TRP A 103 -7.00 0.86 13.81
CA TRP A 103 -5.84 1.08 14.69
C TRP A 103 -4.82 2.02 14.03
N PHE A 104 -4.44 1.78 12.78
CA PHE A 104 -3.52 2.68 12.05
C PHE A 104 -4.09 4.09 11.87
N SER A 105 -5.39 4.21 11.60
CA SER A 105 -6.05 5.52 11.50
C SER A 105 -6.01 6.27 12.83
N ASN A 106 -6.35 5.61 13.93
CA ASN A 106 -6.34 6.19 15.26
C ASN A 106 -4.93 6.57 15.70
N GLN A 107 -3.93 5.75 15.37
CA GLN A 107 -2.54 6.05 15.67
C GLN A 107 -2.07 7.31 14.95
N ARG A 108 -2.39 7.47 13.66
CA ARG A 108 -2.08 8.72 12.93
C ARG A 108 -2.81 9.94 13.49
N GLN A 109 -4.04 9.77 13.97
CA GLN A 109 -4.78 10.87 14.61
C GLN A 109 -4.20 11.24 15.97
N LYS A 110 -3.79 10.23 16.76
CA LYS A 110 -3.08 10.43 18.02
C LYS A 110 -1.77 11.18 17.76
N ASP A 111 -0.97 10.68 16.82
CA ASP A 111 0.26 11.35 16.42
C ASP A 111 -0.03 12.75 15.90
N ALA A 112 -1.05 13.01 15.08
CA ALA A 112 -1.35 14.38 14.65
C ALA A 112 -1.74 15.33 15.80
N ARG A 113 -2.34 14.80 16.88
CA ARG A 113 -2.64 15.56 18.10
C ARG A 113 -1.40 15.82 18.94
N ASP A 114 -0.50 14.85 19.00
CA ASP A 114 0.74 14.90 19.78
C ASP A 114 1.86 15.67 19.01
N SER A 115 1.84 15.59 17.68
CA SER A 115 2.84 16.09 16.71
C SER A 115 2.66 17.56 16.33
N ARG A 116 2.39 18.40 17.33
CA ARG A 116 3.18 19.63 17.44
C ARG A 116 4.68 19.35 17.61
N GLN A 117 5.09 18.08 17.76
CA GLN A 117 6.46 17.61 17.67
C GLN A 117 6.67 16.53 16.58
N GLN A 118 7.50 16.90 15.59
CA GLN A 118 8.29 16.07 14.67
C GLN A 118 7.57 14.91 13.95
N SER A 119 7.13 15.16 12.71
CA SER A 119 6.75 14.11 11.77
C SER A 119 8.01 13.37 11.26
N PRO A 120 8.07 12.04 11.34
CA PRO A 120 9.19 11.29 10.78
C PRO A 120 9.22 11.38 9.24
N SER A 121 10.43 11.35 8.67
CA SER A 121 10.64 11.44 7.23
C SER A 121 10.14 10.18 6.51
N LEU A 122 9.27 10.36 5.53
CA LEU A 122 8.76 9.31 4.65
C LEU A 122 9.31 9.52 3.25
N ALA A 123 9.77 8.46 2.61
CA ALA A 123 10.10 8.54 1.18
C ALA A 123 8.80 8.63 0.37
N ALA A 124 8.78 9.48 -0.66
CA ALA A 124 7.67 9.60 -1.61
C ALA A 124 7.64 8.42 -2.60
N THR A 125 7.72 7.19 -2.09
CA THR A 125 7.52 5.97 -2.87
C THR A 125 6.03 5.66 -2.98
N LYS A 126 5.66 4.78 -3.91
CA LYS A 126 4.28 4.32 -4.11
C LYS A 126 3.61 3.85 -2.80
N MET A 127 4.38 3.34 -1.85
CA MET A 127 3.89 2.75 -0.59
C MET A 127 4.28 3.53 0.67
N ARG A 128 4.89 4.72 0.55
CA ARG A 128 5.28 5.59 1.68
C ARG A 128 5.96 4.82 2.82
N VAL A 129 7.03 4.13 2.48
CA VAL A 129 7.90 3.43 3.44
C VAL A 129 8.79 4.45 4.16
N ARG A 130 9.10 4.20 5.43
CA ARG A 130 9.99 5.03 6.25
C ARG A 130 11.43 4.94 5.76
N VAL A 131 12.19 6.02 5.94
CA VAL A 131 13.60 6.07 5.54
C VAL A 131 14.44 5.00 6.27
N SER A 132 14.18 4.74 7.56
CA SER A 132 14.88 3.69 8.33
C SER A 132 14.72 2.29 7.72
N ALA A 133 13.52 1.96 7.23
CA ALA A 133 13.29 0.71 6.50
C ALA A 133 14.03 0.67 5.15
N LEU A 134 14.26 1.83 4.53
CA LEU A 134 15.02 1.95 3.29
C LEU A 134 16.54 1.84 3.48
N ASP A 135 17.04 2.21 4.65
CA ASP A 135 18.46 2.03 5.01
C ASP A 135 18.84 0.55 5.09
N SER A 136 17.88 -0.32 5.42
CA SER A 136 18.08 -1.77 5.53
C SER A 136 17.79 -2.52 4.22
N CYS A 137 16.84 -2.05 3.41
CA CYS A 137 16.38 -2.71 2.18
C CYS A 137 15.89 -1.68 1.16
N SER A 138 16.18 -1.85 -0.13
CA SER A 138 15.72 -0.90 -1.15
C SER A 138 14.19 -0.85 -1.26
N ALA A 139 13.63 0.23 -1.81
CA ALA A 139 12.19 0.41 -1.95
C ALA A 139 11.53 -0.68 -2.80
N GLU A 140 12.26 -1.21 -3.78
CA GLU A 140 11.81 -2.27 -4.69
C GLU A 140 11.74 -3.64 -4.00
N ALA A 141 12.51 -3.84 -2.93
CA ALA A 141 12.50 -5.08 -2.15
C ALA A 141 11.22 -5.21 -1.29
N TRP A 142 10.56 -4.10 -0.96
CA TRP A 142 9.31 -4.05 -0.19
C TRP A 142 8.11 -4.52 -1.02
N THR A 143 8.08 -5.82 -1.30
CA THR A 143 6.97 -6.53 -1.92
C THR A 143 5.97 -7.04 -0.88
N ASP A 144 4.78 -7.44 -1.31
CA ASP A 144 3.78 -8.06 -0.43
C ASP A 144 4.34 -9.31 0.28
N ALA A 145 5.17 -10.10 -0.40
CA ALA A 145 5.78 -11.30 0.17
C ALA A 145 6.86 -10.96 1.22
N PHE A 146 7.74 -10.02 0.90
CA PHE A 146 8.80 -9.60 1.83
C PHE A 146 8.21 -8.98 3.10
N PHE A 147 7.18 -8.15 2.96
CA PHE A 147 6.46 -7.59 4.10
C PHE A 147 5.86 -8.70 4.99
N ASP A 148 5.20 -9.70 4.38
CA ASP A 148 4.63 -10.84 5.09
C ASP A 148 5.68 -11.56 5.94
N GLU A 149 6.83 -11.88 5.35
CA GLU A 149 7.94 -12.56 6.02
C GLU A 149 8.47 -11.78 7.22
N VAL A 150 8.75 -10.47 7.04
CA VAL A 150 9.24 -9.59 8.11
C VAL A 150 8.26 -9.58 9.30
N VAL A 151 6.97 -9.41 9.01
CA VAL A 151 5.93 -9.35 10.04
C VAL A 151 5.73 -10.70 10.72
N MET A 152 5.73 -11.81 9.97
CA MET A 152 5.63 -13.16 10.52
C MET A 152 6.80 -13.49 11.45
N ILE A 153 8.03 -13.20 11.04
CA ILE A 153 9.23 -13.43 11.86
C ILE A 153 9.14 -12.62 13.16
N HIS A 154 8.73 -11.35 13.09
CA HIS A 154 8.56 -10.53 14.29
C HIS A 154 7.47 -11.08 15.22
N ASN A 155 6.30 -11.43 14.70
CA ASN A 155 5.21 -12.02 15.47
C ASN A 155 5.63 -13.35 16.13
N PHE A 156 6.37 -14.20 15.42
CA PHE A 156 6.91 -15.45 15.96
C PHE A 156 7.89 -15.20 17.11
N ARG A 157 8.81 -14.25 16.96
CA ARG A 157 9.75 -13.87 18.03
C ARG A 157 9.03 -13.39 19.29
N LEU A 158 7.94 -12.63 19.14
CA LEU A 158 7.12 -12.21 20.28
C LEU A 158 6.43 -13.39 20.96
N LEU A 159 5.89 -14.35 20.20
CA LEU A 159 5.29 -15.56 20.76
C LEU A 159 6.31 -16.40 21.52
N ALA A 160 7.50 -16.60 20.95
CA ALA A 160 8.57 -17.36 21.58
C ALA A 160 9.01 -16.71 22.91
N LYS A 161 9.15 -15.37 22.93
CA LYS A 161 9.50 -14.63 24.16
C LYS A 161 8.44 -14.78 25.24
N LEU A 162 7.16 -14.60 24.89
CA LEU A 162 6.06 -14.73 25.86
C LEU A 162 5.97 -16.15 26.44
N SER A 163 6.27 -17.18 25.64
CA SER A 163 6.33 -18.56 26.13
C SER A 163 7.48 -18.82 27.12
N GLN A 164 8.57 -18.06 27.03
CA GLN A 164 9.70 -18.18 27.97
C GLN A 164 9.43 -17.45 29.29
N ASP A 165 8.68 -16.36 29.24
CA ASP A 165 8.31 -15.59 30.45
C ASP A 165 7.25 -16.32 31.32
N GLU A 166 6.56 -17.33 30.77
CA GLU A 166 5.56 -18.16 31.46
C GLU A 166 6.12 -19.47 32.05
N ALA A 167 7.39 -19.81 31.78
CA ALA A 167 8.05 -21.06 32.21
C ALA A 167 9.00 -20.83 33.41
#